data_AF-A0A9D1SW35-F1
#
_entry.id   AF-A0A9D1SW35-F1
#
_cell.length_a   1.000
_cell.length_b   1.000
_cell.length_c   1.000
_cell.angle_alpha   90.00
_cell.angle_beta   90.00
_cell.angle_gamma   90.00
#
_symmetry.space_group_name_H-M   'P 1'
#
loop_
_entity.id
_entity.type
_entity.pdbx_description
1 polymer ?
#
loop_
_entity_poly.entity_id
_entity_poly.type
_entity_poly.pdbx_seq_one_letter_code
_entity_poly.pdbx_strand_id
1 'polypeptide(L)'
;MFAGLACAYTFNPDNGLMYGLYGGVIAIVAAMSVYYIATAIRRAKALGMDMGKIKKVITTSVSFSILPAIGIGVGMVALIGSIGIALPAIRLSVIGSLQYETMMANGAAAALSGSLEKFLASDVFPKHYVTIATVMTIPIITGPLVVLLGYKRFQPKVAMLSSKGVKTTRGGMNIGEMLFQVVFIGMILGYLADAVSILAADASYIDAYFNFIALVIAALCMYVFELLINKLKWKWLDSFSTAFSMLIAMAVVAVISYFAYDKGWPLVPEETAEAAAAAVAAFM
;
A
#
# COMPACT_ATOMS: atom_id res chain seq x y z
N MET A 1 -35.06 9.47 31.86
CA MET A 1 -33.78 9.15 32.53
C MET A 1 -32.70 8.55 31.62
N PHE A 2 -32.95 8.28 30.33
CA PHE A 2 -31.92 7.75 29.40
C PHE A 2 -31.45 8.74 28.31
N ALA A 3 -31.82 10.02 28.39
CA ALA A 3 -31.36 11.05 27.44
C ALA A 3 -30.03 11.73 27.87
N GLY A 4 -29.64 11.63 29.15
CA GLY A 4 -28.46 12.30 29.70
C GLY A 4 -27.15 11.51 29.61
N LEU A 5 -27.20 10.20 29.31
CA LEU A 5 -26.01 9.35 29.19
C LEU A 5 -25.43 9.30 27.77
N ALA A 6 -26.22 9.66 26.75
CA ALA A 6 -25.77 9.75 25.37
C ALA A 6 -25.03 11.08 25.06
N CYS A 7 -25.21 12.11 25.90
CA CYS A 7 -24.54 13.41 25.78
C CYS A 7 -23.18 13.47 26.49
N ALA A 8 -22.71 12.39 27.13
CA ALA A 8 -21.46 12.36 27.90
C ALA A 8 -20.27 11.74 27.14
N TYR A 9 -20.49 11.21 25.94
CA TYR A 9 -19.41 10.81 25.04
C TYR A 9 -19.40 11.73 23.83
N THR A 10 -18.86 12.94 24.02
CA THR A 10 -18.17 13.61 22.92
C THR A 10 -17.17 12.61 22.36
N PHE A 11 -17.45 12.10 21.15
CA PHE A 11 -16.56 11.21 20.42
C PHE A 11 -15.26 11.97 20.18
N ASN A 12 -14.29 11.78 21.07
CA ASN A 12 -12.95 12.30 20.92
C ASN A 12 -12.11 11.16 20.35
N PRO A 13 -11.77 11.17 19.05
CA PRO A 13 -10.91 10.16 18.44
C PRO A 13 -9.50 10.14 19.06
N ASP A 14 -9.12 11.17 19.83
CA ASP A 14 -7.85 11.30 20.56
C ASP A 14 -7.95 10.98 22.05
N ASN A 15 -8.65 9.91 22.41
CA ASN A 15 -8.69 9.44 23.79
C ASN A 15 -7.48 8.51 24.07
N GLY A 16 -6.81 8.68 25.22
CA GLY A 16 -5.64 7.87 25.62
C GLY A 16 -5.90 6.36 25.64
N LEU A 17 -7.16 5.94 25.79
CA LEU A 17 -7.58 4.55 25.68
C LEU A 17 -7.39 4.00 24.25
N MET A 18 -7.71 4.77 23.22
CA MET A 18 -7.52 4.36 21.81
C MET A 18 -6.03 4.24 21.47
N TYR A 19 -5.20 5.20 21.92
CA TYR A 19 -3.75 5.13 21.75
C TYR A 19 -3.13 3.94 22.50
N GLY A 20 -3.63 3.64 23.71
CA GLY A 20 -3.20 2.46 24.48
C GLY A 20 -3.57 1.15 23.79
N LEU A 21 -4.78 1.05 23.24
CA LEU A 21 -5.26 -0.14 22.50
C LEU A 21 -4.47 -0.31 21.19
N TYR A 22 -4.23 0.78 20.47
CA TYR A 22 -3.36 0.81 19.28
C TYR A 22 -1.94 0.34 19.59
N GLY A 23 -1.31 0.91 20.61
CA GLY A 23 0.03 0.52 21.05
C GLY A 23 0.08 -0.95 21.46
N GLY A 24 -0.96 -1.46 22.13
CA GLY A 24 -1.09 -2.86 22.49
C GLY A 24 -1.16 -3.79 21.27
N VAL A 25 -1.95 -3.45 20.25
CA VAL A 25 -2.04 -4.24 19.00
C VAL A 25 -0.69 -4.25 18.27
N ILE A 26 -0.04 -3.09 18.12
CA ILE A 26 1.29 -3.02 17.50
C ILE A 26 2.30 -3.87 18.26
N ALA A 27 2.32 -3.78 19.59
CA ALA A 27 3.25 -4.54 20.41
C ALA A 27 3.08 -6.05 20.22
N ILE A 28 1.84 -6.54 20.15
CA ILE A 28 1.54 -7.95 19.89
C ILE A 28 2.02 -8.37 18.50
N VAL A 29 1.72 -7.58 17.47
CA VAL A 29 2.12 -7.87 16.09
C VAL A 29 3.65 -7.86 15.94
N ALA A 30 4.32 -6.88 16.54
CA ALA A 30 5.77 -6.79 16.57
C ALA A 30 6.39 -8.00 17.29
N ALA A 31 5.85 -8.39 18.45
CA ALA A 31 6.31 -9.57 19.19
C ALA A 31 6.15 -10.86 18.37
N MET A 32 5.01 -11.06 17.70
CA MET A 32 4.80 -12.20 16.80
C MET A 32 5.80 -12.20 15.63
N SER A 33 6.05 -11.02 15.04
CA SER A 33 6.98 -10.88 13.92
C SER A 33 8.41 -11.28 14.31
N VAL A 34 8.88 -10.81 15.47
CA VAL A 34 10.18 -11.17 16.02
C VAL A 34 10.25 -12.68 16.34
N TYR A 35 9.21 -13.24 16.93
CA TYR A 35 9.12 -14.67 17.24
C TYR A 35 9.25 -15.55 15.98
N TYR A 36 8.53 -15.22 14.90
CA TYR A 36 8.59 -15.98 13.65
C TYR A 36 9.94 -15.82 12.93
N ILE A 37 10.53 -14.62 12.91
CA ILE A 37 11.87 -14.42 12.34
C ILE A 37 12.91 -15.25 13.10
N ALA A 38 12.88 -15.20 14.44
CA ALA A 38 13.80 -15.98 15.26
C ALA A 38 13.64 -17.49 15.02
N THR A 39 12.39 -17.97 14.93
CA THR A 39 12.08 -19.38 14.67
C THR A 39 12.52 -19.81 13.26
N ALA A 40 12.30 -18.99 12.24
CA ALA A 40 12.74 -19.24 10.87
C ALA A 40 14.27 -19.32 10.76
N ILE A 41 15.00 -18.40 11.40
CA ILE A 41 16.47 -18.41 11.42
C ILE A 41 17.01 -19.66 12.15
N ARG A 42 16.39 -20.06 13.26
CA ARG A 42 16.76 -21.30 13.96
C ARG A 42 16.55 -22.53 13.09
N ARG A 43 15.42 -22.62 12.38
CA ARG A 43 15.14 -23.73 11.46
C ARG A 43 16.08 -23.74 10.25
N ALA A 44 16.37 -22.58 9.68
CA ALA A 44 17.34 -22.40 8.60
C ALA A 44 18.74 -22.90 9.00
N LYS A 45 19.19 -22.58 10.22
CA LYS A 45 20.44 -23.09 10.79
C LYS A 45 20.44 -24.61 10.94
N ALA A 46 19.34 -25.18 11.46
CA ALA A 46 19.20 -26.63 11.64
C ALA A 46 19.20 -27.40 10.30
N LEU A 47 18.76 -26.76 9.21
CA LEU A 47 18.77 -27.32 7.86
C LEU A 47 20.11 -27.13 7.13
N GLY A 48 21.11 -26.51 7.78
CA GLY A 48 22.44 -26.30 7.19
C GLY A 48 22.46 -25.27 6.06
N MET A 49 21.50 -24.33 5.99
CA MET A 49 21.56 -23.26 5.00
C MET A 49 22.76 -22.35 5.21
N ASP A 50 23.34 -21.86 4.12
CA ASP A 50 24.44 -20.89 4.14
C ASP A 50 24.03 -19.59 4.86
N MET A 51 24.76 -19.25 5.93
CA MET A 51 24.55 -18.03 6.72
C MET A 51 24.76 -16.76 5.90
N GLY A 52 25.61 -16.80 4.86
CA GLY A 52 25.82 -15.67 3.95
C GLY A 52 24.56 -15.33 3.17
N LYS A 53 23.85 -16.35 2.66
CA LYS A 53 22.56 -16.17 1.98
C LYS A 53 21.48 -15.64 2.92
N ILE A 54 21.39 -16.17 4.15
CA ILE A 54 20.41 -15.70 5.13
C ILE A 54 20.64 -14.23 5.49
N LYS A 55 21.89 -13.84 5.80
CA LYS A 55 22.22 -12.45 6.09
C LYS A 55 21.92 -11.53 4.92
N LYS A 56 22.29 -11.95 3.70
CA LYS A 56 22.00 -11.18 2.49
C LYS A 56 20.50 -10.96 2.34
N VAL A 57 19.69 -12.02 2.42
CA VAL A 57 18.22 -11.90 2.32
C VAL A 57 17.67 -10.94 3.38
N ILE A 58 18.09 -11.07 4.64
CA ILE A 58 17.64 -10.16 5.72
C ILE A 58 18.03 -8.71 5.39
N THR A 59 19.28 -8.44 5.03
CA THR A 59 19.74 -7.08 4.70
C THR A 59 18.97 -6.51 3.52
N THR A 60 18.78 -7.28 2.44
CA THR A 60 18.03 -6.79 1.29
C THR A 60 16.57 -6.53 1.65
N SER A 61 15.92 -7.43 2.39
CA SER A 61 14.53 -7.26 2.82
C SER A 61 14.35 -6.02 3.70
N VAL A 62 15.23 -5.79 4.67
CA VAL A 62 15.19 -4.59 5.51
C VAL A 62 15.35 -3.32 4.67
N SER A 63 16.34 -3.29 3.77
CA SER A 63 16.54 -2.13 2.89
C SER A 63 15.35 -1.88 1.96
N PHE A 64 14.71 -2.94 1.47
CA PHE A 64 13.55 -2.87 0.58
C PHE A 64 12.29 -2.42 1.30
N SER A 65 12.15 -2.68 2.61
CA SER A 65 10.97 -2.28 3.38
C SER A 65 10.99 -0.82 3.82
N ILE A 66 12.16 -0.22 4.08
CA ILE A 66 12.26 1.15 4.60
C ILE A 66 11.72 2.18 3.59
N LEU A 67 12.11 2.06 2.33
CA LEU A 67 11.75 3.01 1.27
C LEU A 67 10.23 3.12 1.06
N PRO A 68 9.50 2.04 0.78
CA PRO A 68 8.04 2.10 0.66
C PRO A 68 7.35 2.49 1.97
N ALA A 69 7.91 2.12 3.13
CA ALA A 69 7.33 2.46 4.43
C ALA A 69 7.34 3.96 4.70
N ILE A 70 8.40 4.69 4.31
CA ILE A 70 8.44 6.15 4.43
C ILE A 70 7.33 6.78 3.60
N GLY A 71 7.15 6.33 2.33
CA GLY A 71 6.09 6.82 1.46
C GLY A 71 4.68 6.54 2.02
N ILE A 72 4.47 5.36 2.59
CA ILE A 72 3.20 5.02 3.26
C ILE A 72 2.98 5.88 4.50
N GLY A 73 4.04 6.15 5.29
CA GLY A 73 3.98 7.00 6.46
C GLY A 73 3.57 8.44 6.13
N VAL A 74 4.15 9.02 5.08
CA VAL A 74 3.78 10.36 4.59
C VAL A 74 2.33 10.37 4.09
N GLY A 75 1.95 9.39 3.28
CA GLY A 75 0.56 9.29 2.79
C GLY A 75 -0.44 9.12 3.92
N MET A 76 -0.10 8.35 4.96
CA MET A 76 -0.94 8.19 6.14
C MET A 76 -1.22 9.54 6.82
N VAL A 77 -0.22 10.41 6.97
CA VAL A 77 -0.39 11.75 7.56
C VAL A 77 -1.39 12.59 6.74
N ALA A 78 -1.35 12.49 5.41
CA ALA A 78 -2.33 13.17 4.56
C ALA A 78 -3.77 12.63 4.78
N LEU A 79 -3.95 11.31 4.98
CA LEU A 79 -5.27 10.72 5.25
C LEU A 79 -5.79 11.04 6.66
N ILE A 80 -4.90 11.21 7.63
CA ILE A 80 -5.24 11.58 9.00
C ILE A 80 -6.03 12.90 9.02
N GLY A 81 -5.66 13.87 8.16
CA GLY A 81 -6.35 15.15 8.03
C GLY A 81 -7.79 15.04 7.53
N SER A 82 -8.16 13.94 6.86
CA SER A 82 -9.50 13.78 6.28
C SER A 82 -10.45 12.87 7.07
N ILE A 83 -9.95 11.84 7.74
CA ILE A 83 -10.77 10.79 8.38
C ILE A 83 -10.38 10.55 9.86
N GLY A 84 -9.48 11.37 10.41
CA GLY A 84 -9.04 11.32 11.80
C GLY A 84 -7.92 10.32 12.05
N ILE A 85 -7.15 10.53 13.13
CA ILE A 85 -5.86 9.88 13.40
C ILE A 85 -5.98 8.35 13.55
N ALA A 86 -6.95 7.87 14.32
CA ALA A 86 -6.95 6.49 14.81
C ALA A 86 -7.30 5.43 13.74
N LEU A 87 -8.24 5.70 12.83
CA LEU A 87 -8.75 4.69 11.88
C LEU A 87 -7.74 4.32 10.76
N PRO A 88 -7.13 5.28 10.05
CA PRO A 88 -6.11 4.97 9.04
C PRO A 88 -4.84 4.41 9.68
N ALA A 89 -4.43 4.92 10.85
CA ALA A 89 -3.19 4.50 11.51
C ALA A 89 -3.21 3.04 11.97
N ILE A 90 -4.30 2.59 12.60
CA ILE A 90 -4.44 1.17 13.01
C ILE A 90 -4.47 0.24 11.79
N ARG A 91 -5.07 0.68 10.68
CA ARG A 91 -5.26 -0.18 9.51
C ARG A 91 -4.00 -0.28 8.65
N LEU A 92 -3.37 0.84 8.33
CA LEU A 92 -2.11 0.90 7.56
C LEU A 92 -0.94 0.26 8.30
N SER A 93 -0.92 0.30 9.64
CA SER A 93 0.16 -0.33 10.41
C SER A 93 0.15 -1.86 10.41
N VAL A 94 -1.01 -2.51 10.14
CA VAL A 94 -1.14 -3.97 10.25
C VAL A 94 -1.48 -4.65 8.92
N ILE A 95 -2.53 -4.23 8.19
CA ILE A 95 -3.02 -4.93 6.97
C ILE A 95 -3.47 -3.93 5.88
N GLY A 96 -2.99 -2.69 5.91
CA GLY A 96 -3.44 -1.64 4.99
C GLY A 96 -2.49 -1.42 3.81
N SER A 97 -3.04 -0.95 2.69
CA SER A 97 -2.28 -0.31 1.62
C SER A 97 -2.78 1.12 1.45
N LEU A 98 -1.85 2.07 1.31
CA LEU A 98 -2.19 3.48 1.18
C LEU A 98 -3.15 3.72 0.01
N GLN A 99 -2.90 3.06 -1.13
CA GLN A 99 -3.71 3.14 -2.33
C GLN A 99 -5.14 2.62 -2.12
N TYR A 100 -5.29 1.54 -1.36
CA TYR A 100 -6.62 1.03 -1.03
C TYR A 100 -7.38 2.01 -0.14
N GLU A 101 -6.73 2.56 0.88
CA GLU A 101 -7.36 3.50 1.81
C GLU A 101 -7.83 4.77 1.10
N THR A 102 -7.01 5.36 0.22
CA THR A 102 -7.38 6.56 -0.54
C THR A 102 -8.53 6.29 -1.49
N MET A 103 -8.50 5.18 -2.24
CA MET A 103 -9.57 4.84 -3.18
C MET A 103 -10.90 4.59 -2.47
N MET A 104 -10.89 3.86 -1.37
CA MET A 104 -12.10 3.59 -0.59
C MET A 104 -12.61 4.84 0.14
N ALA A 105 -11.71 5.72 0.61
CA ALA A 105 -12.06 7.01 1.17
C ALA A 105 -12.78 7.89 0.17
N ASN A 106 -12.18 8.07 -1.00
CA ASN A 106 -12.73 8.89 -2.07
C ASN A 106 -14.06 8.32 -2.56
N GLY A 107 -14.14 7.00 -2.75
CA GLY A 107 -15.38 6.34 -3.17
C GLY A 107 -16.51 6.46 -2.14
N ALA A 108 -16.20 6.25 -0.84
CA ALA A 108 -17.19 6.37 0.23
C ALA A 108 -17.65 7.83 0.42
N ALA A 109 -16.74 8.79 0.36
CA ALA A 109 -17.07 10.21 0.46
C ALA A 109 -17.88 10.69 -0.75
N ALA A 110 -17.51 10.29 -1.97
CA ALA A 110 -18.30 10.59 -3.18
C ALA A 110 -19.73 10.05 -3.08
N ALA A 111 -19.92 8.85 -2.54
CA ALA A 111 -21.24 8.24 -2.36
C ALA A 111 -22.11 8.94 -1.29
N LEU A 112 -21.49 9.59 -0.30
CA LEU A 112 -22.18 10.21 0.84
C LEU A 112 -22.45 11.71 0.64
N SER A 113 -21.47 12.45 0.10
CA SER A 113 -21.49 13.92 0.01
C SER A 113 -21.14 14.46 -1.39
N GLY A 114 -21.00 13.59 -2.39
CA GLY A 114 -20.65 13.96 -3.77
C GLY A 114 -19.16 14.24 -3.99
N SER A 115 -18.42 14.68 -2.97
CA SER A 115 -16.95 14.79 -2.98
C SER A 115 -16.37 14.71 -1.58
N LEU A 116 -15.06 14.40 -1.50
CA LEU A 116 -14.29 14.41 -0.24
C LEU A 116 -14.22 15.81 0.37
N GLU A 117 -14.07 16.88 -0.44
CA GLU A 117 -14.06 18.26 0.08
C GLU A 117 -15.38 18.65 0.75
N LYS A 118 -16.52 18.27 0.17
CA LYS A 118 -17.84 18.52 0.78
C LYS A 118 -18.04 17.69 2.05
N PHE A 119 -17.40 16.52 2.13
CA PHE A 119 -17.40 15.71 3.35
C PHE A 119 -16.67 16.41 4.49
N LEU A 120 -15.52 17.02 4.18
CA LEU A 120 -14.67 17.74 5.14
C LEU A 120 -15.26 19.08 5.58
N ALA A 121 -15.99 19.76 4.69
CA ALA A 121 -16.64 21.04 4.95
C ALA A 121 -17.98 20.92 5.70
N SER A 122 -18.54 19.72 5.82
CA SER A 122 -19.81 19.47 6.52
C SER A 122 -19.54 18.98 7.95
N ASP A 123 -20.29 19.44 8.94
CA ASP A 123 -20.22 18.89 10.31
C ASP A 123 -20.35 17.37 10.26
N VAL A 124 -19.26 16.67 10.59
CA VAL A 124 -19.15 15.21 10.45
C VAL A 124 -20.10 14.56 11.44
N PHE A 125 -21.35 14.29 11.03
CA PHE A 125 -22.26 13.53 11.88
C PHE A 125 -21.65 12.15 12.18
N PRO A 126 -21.70 11.66 13.43
CA PRO A 126 -21.15 10.37 13.84
C PRO A 126 -21.61 9.19 12.96
N LYS A 127 -22.79 9.30 12.36
CA LYS A 127 -23.35 8.31 11.43
C LYS A 127 -22.56 8.18 10.13
N HIS A 128 -22.07 9.29 9.56
CA HIS A 128 -21.28 9.25 8.32
C HIS A 128 -19.88 8.67 8.56
N TYR A 129 -19.26 9.03 9.69
CA TYR A 129 -17.98 8.46 10.12
C TYR A 129 -18.03 6.93 10.24
N VAL A 130 -19.04 6.39 10.93
CA VAL A 130 -19.23 4.94 11.09
C VAL A 130 -19.47 4.26 9.75
N THR A 131 -20.17 4.93 8.82
CA THR A 131 -20.45 4.38 7.49
C THR A 131 -19.16 4.25 6.68
N ILE A 132 -18.31 5.28 6.65
CA ILE A 132 -17.02 5.26 5.97
C ILE A 132 -16.10 4.21 6.60
N ALA A 133 -15.98 4.21 7.93
CA ALA A 133 -15.18 3.22 8.65
C ALA A 133 -15.59 1.78 8.32
N THR A 134 -16.89 1.53 8.20
CA THR A 134 -17.43 0.19 7.90
C THR A 134 -17.12 -0.22 6.46
N VAL A 135 -17.33 0.67 5.48
CA VAL A 135 -17.06 0.41 4.06
C VAL A 135 -15.59 0.11 3.79
N MET A 136 -14.69 0.74 4.53
CA MET A 136 -13.26 0.49 4.40
C MET A 136 -12.80 -0.77 5.17
N THR A 137 -13.45 -1.10 6.29
CA THR A 137 -13.00 -2.19 7.17
C THR A 137 -13.47 -3.57 6.70
N ILE A 138 -14.72 -3.70 6.20
CA ILE A 138 -15.28 -4.99 5.78
C ILE A 138 -14.43 -5.68 4.69
N PRO A 139 -13.99 -5.01 3.62
CA PRO A 139 -13.25 -5.70 2.57
C PRO A 139 -11.86 -6.12 3.03
N ILE A 140 -11.18 -5.31 3.87
CA ILE A 140 -9.88 -5.70 4.46
C ILE A 140 -10.02 -6.93 5.34
N ILE A 141 -11.04 -7.01 6.20
CA ILE A 141 -11.24 -8.16 7.09
C ILE A 141 -11.57 -9.44 6.30
N THR A 142 -12.22 -9.32 5.14
CA THR A 142 -12.61 -10.46 4.31
C THR A 142 -11.39 -11.27 3.85
N GLY A 143 -10.27 -10.63 3.51
CA GLY A 143 -9.04 -11.32 3.08
C GLY A 143 -8.49 -12.29 4.14
N PRO A 144 -8.11 -11.80 5.34
CA PRO A 144 -7.66 -12.64 6.45
C PRO A 144 -8.69 -13.68 6.88
N LEU A 145 -10.00 -13.37 6.83
CA LEU A 145 -11.04 -14.36 7.14
C LEU A 145 -11.05 -15.52 6.15
N VAL A 146 -10.94 -15.25 4.85
CA VAL A 146 -10.86 -16.29 3.82
C VAL A 146 -9.60 -17.14 4.00
N VAL A 147 -8.48 -16.55 4.40
CA VAL A 147 -7.28 -17.31 4.74
C VAL A 147 -7.53 -18.15 5.99
N LEU A 148 -8.04 -17.58 7.08
CA LEU A 148 -8.27 -18.31 8.33
C LEU A 148 -9.19 -19.53 8.15
N LEU A 149 -10.32 -19.35 7.44
CA LEU A 149 -11.31 -20.41 7.21
C LEU A 149 -10.91 -21.36 6.08
N GLY A 150 -10.26 -20.83 5.04
CA GLY A 150 -9.98 -21.54 3.81
C GLY A 150 -8.60 -22.17 3.73
N TYR A 151 -7.62 -21.77 4.55
CA TYR A 151 -6.21 -22.17 4.39
C TYR A 151 -6.02 -23.68 4.30
N LYS A 152 -6.64 -24.44 5.22
CA LYS A 152 -6.57 -25.91 5.22
C LYS A 152 -7.19 -26.55 3.98
N ARG A 153 -8.13 -25.87 3.32
CA ARG A 153 -8.84 -26.38 2.12
C ARG A 153 -8.21 -25.90 0.82
N PHE A 154 -7.57 -24.73 0.81
CA PHE A 154 -6.89 -24.15 -0.34
C PHE A 154 -5.46 -24.65 -0.48
N GLN A 155 -4.71 -24.79 0.61
CA GLN A 155 -3.30 -25.18 0.57
C GLN A 155 -3.04 -26.52 -0.17
N PRO A 156 -3.74 -27.63 0.11
CA PRO A 156 -3.52 -28.87 -0.63
C PRO A 156 -3.96 -28.77 -2.10
N LYS A 157 -4.97 -27.95 -2.41
CA LYS A 157 -5.47 -27.76 -3.79
C LYS A 157 -4.52 -26.92 -4.63
N VAL A 158 -3.98 -25.83 -4.09
CA VAL A 158 -2.98 -25.00 -4.77
C VAL A 158 -1.68 -25.77 -4.96
N ALA A 159 -1.23 -26.53 -3.95
CA ALA A 159 -0.07 -27.41 -4.08
C ALA A 159 -0.25 -28.47 -5.17
N MET A 160 -1.46 -29.06 -5.28
CA MET A 160 -1.79 -30.03 -6.34
C MET A 160 -1.83 -29.39 -7.73
N LEU A 161 -2.25 -28.13 -7.84
CA LEU A 161 -2.27 -27.35 -9.09
C LEU A 161 -0.87 -26.89 -9.52
N SER A 162 0.06 -26.70 -8.57
CA SER A 162 1.47 -26.46 -8.85
C SER A 162 2.25 -27.75 -9.17
N SER A 163 1.78 -28.92 -8.72
CA SER A 163 2.47 -30.20 -8.96
C SER A 163 2.01 -30.94 -10.22
N LYS A 164 0.80 -30.67 -10.71
CA LYS A 164 0.29 -31.24 -11.97
C LYS A 164 0.55 -30.27 -13.12
N GLY A 165 1.73 -30.36 -13.72
CA GLY A 165 1.97 -29.74 -15.02
C GLY A 165 1.02 -30.36 -16.06
N VAL A 166 0.14 -29.55 -16.64
CA VAL A 166 -0.67 -30.00 -17.78
C VAL A 166 0.27 -30.09 -18.97
N LYS A 167 0.64 -31.31 -19.38
CA LYS A 167 1.34 -31.54 -20.65
C LYS A 167 0.35 -31.27 -21.79
N THR A 168 0.25 -30.01 -22.22
CA THR A 168 -0.22 -29.70 -23.57
C THR A 168 1.00 -29.62 -24.51
N THR A 169 0.78 -29.81 -25.80
CA THR A 169 1.78 -29.99 -26.87
C THR A 169 2.74 -28.78 -27.08
N ARG A 170 2.68 -27.76 -26.22
CA ARG A 170 3.70 -26.73 -26.02
C ARG A 170 3.96 -26.60 -24.51
N GLY A 171 5.13 -27.05 -24.05
CA GLY A 171 5.72 -26.78 -22.72
C GLY A 171 4.76 -26.74 -21.53
N GLY A 172 4.72 -27.82 -20.73
CA GLY A 172 3.76 -27.97 -19.63
C GLY A 172 3.68 -26.75 -18.71
N MET A 173 2.52 -26.10 -18.65
CA MET A 173 2.27 -24.94 -17.80
C MET A 173 1.78 -25.37 -16.43
N ASN A 174 2.38 -24.81 -15.38
CA ASN A 174 1.93 -24.95 -14.00
C ASN A 174 0.73 -24.03 -13.76
N ILE A 175 -0.47 -24.61 -13.56
CA ILE A 175 -1.70 -23.84 -13.32
C ILE A 175 -1.56 -22.98 -12.05
N GLY A 176 -0.82 -23.46 -11.05
CA GLY A 176 -0.52 -22.69 -9.85
C GLY A 176 0.27 -21.40 -10.14
N GLU A 177 1.31 -21.47 -10.97
CA GLU A 177 2.11 -20.28 -11.34
C GLU A 177 1.31 -19.31 -12.20
N MET A 178 0.49 -19.83 -13.13
CA MET A 178 -0.40 -19.00 -13.94
C MET A 178 -1.43 -18.25 -13.08
N LEU A 179 -2.01 -18.87 -12.06
CA LEU A 179 -2.94 -18.20 -11.15
C LEU A 179 -2.28 -16.99 -10.46
N PHE A 180 -1.05 -17.14 -9.96
CA PHE A 180 -0.31 -16.02 -9.38
C PHE A 180 -0.01 -14.92 -10.41
N GLN A 181 0.42 -15.29 -11.62
CA GLN A 181 0.68 -14.32 -12.69
C GLN A 181 -0.58 -13.56 -13.11
N VAL A 182 -1.71 -14.24 -13.26
CA VAL A 182 -2.99 -13.63 -13.67
C VAL A 182 -3.47 -12.63 -12.62
N VAL A 183 -3.38 -12.95 -11.33
CA VAL A 183 -3.74 -12.01 -10.25
C VAL A 183 -2.84 -10.77 -10.28
N PHE A 184 -1.54 -10.96 -10.49
CA PHE A 184 -0.58 -9.85 -10.56
C PHE A 184 -0.82 -8.95 -11.79
N ILE A 185 -1.05 -9.55 -12.96
CA ILE A 185 -1.41 -8.81 -14.18
C ILE A 185 -2.74 -8.08 -13.99
N GLY A 186 -3.75 -8.72 -13.38
CA GLY A 186 -5.03 -8.09 -13.10
C GLY A 186 -4.91 -6.86 -12.21
N MET A 187 -4.03 -6.91 -11.19
CA MET A 187 -3.72 -5.75 -10.35
C MET A 187 -3.08 -4.62 -11.15
N ILE A 188 -2.09 -4.91 -12.00
CA ILE A 188 -1.44 -3.91 -12.86
C ILE A 188 -2.45 -3.28 -13.82
N LEU A 189 -3.32 -4.09 -14.44
CA LEU A 189 -4.37 -3.59 -15.35
C LEU A 189 -5.37 -2.68 -14.64
N GLY A 190 -5.72 -2.97 -13.39
CA GLY A 190 -6.55 -2.08 -12.56
C GLY A 190 -5.91 -0.71 -12.38
N TYR A 191 -4.63 -0.67 -12.00
CA TYR A 191 -3.89 0.59 -11.87
C TYR A 191 -3.70 1.32 -13.20
N LEU A 192 -3.48 0.58 -14.30
CA LEU A 192 -3.36 1.16 -15.62
C LEU A 192 -4.69 1.75 -16.09
N ALA A 193 -5.82 1.08 -15.81
CA ALA A 193 -7.14 1.57 -16.15
C ALA A 193 -7.47 2.87 -15.40
N ASP A 194 -7.13 2.97 -14.11
CA ASP A 194 -7.27 4.19 -13.32
C ASP A 194 -6.44 5.33 -13.94
N ALA A 195 -5.14 5.10 -14.20
CA ALA A 195 -4.26 6.08 -14.82
C ALA A 195 -4.73 6.53 -16.23
N VAL A 196 -5.27 5.62 -17.04
CA VAL A 196 -5.77 5.93 -18.39
C VAL A 196 -7.14 6.62 -18.35
N SER A 197 -8.00 6.30 -17.39
CA SER A 197 -9.31 6.93 -17.25
C SER A 197 -9.20 8.45 -17.01
N ILE A 198 -8.17 8.86 -16.27
CA ILE A 198 -7.85 10.26 -16.00
C ILE A 198 -7.32 10.98 -17.26
N LEU A 199 -6.52 10.28 -18.08
CA LEU A 199 -6.04 10.78 -19.37
C LEU A 199 -7.16 10.95 -20.40
N ALA A 200 -8.19 10.09 -20.36
CA ALA A 200 -9.33 10.17 -21.25
C ALA A 200 -10.37 11.24 -20.85
N ALA A 201 -10.29 11.79 -19.62
CA ALA A 201 -11.27 12.72 -19.07
C ALA A 201 -10.98 14.21 -19.36
N ASP A 202 -10.09 14.53 -20.30
CA ASP A 202 -9.69 15.92 -20.63
C ASP A 202 -9.31 16.72 -19.38
N ALA A 203 -8.43 16.13 -18.55
CA ALA A 203 -8.00 16.73 -17.31
C ALA A 203 -7.28 18.05 -17.60
N SER A 204 -7.88 19.17 -17.15
CA SER A 204 -7.29 20.51 -17.22
C SER A 204 -6.03 20.67 -16.34
N TYR A 205 -5.69 19.65 -15.54
CA TYR A 205 -4.60 19.67 -14.56
C TYR A 205 -3.50 18.68 -14.93
N ILE A 206 -2.25 19.10 -14.75
CA ILE A 206 -1.08 18.27 -15.09
C ILE A 206 -0.85 17.13 -14.08
N ASP A 207 -1.28 17.30 -12.83
CA ASP A 207 -1.13 16.31 -11.75
C ASP A 207 -1.84 14.99 -12.07
N ALA A 208 -2.90 15.07 -12.87
CA ALA A 208 -3.68 13.93 -13.33
C ALA A 208 -2.82 12.92 -14.13
N TYR A 209 -1.72 13.38 -14.75
CA TYR A 209 -0.82 12.55 -15.53
C TYR A 209 0.36 11.96 -14.74
N PHE A 210 0.59 12.39 -13.50
CA PHE A 210 1.76 11.96 -12.72
C PHE A 210 1.79 10.46 -12.47
N ASN A 211 0.65 9.84 -12.17
CA ASN A 211 0.55 8.40 -11.98
C ASN A 211 0.89 7.62 -13.26
N PHE A 212 0.44 8.12 -14.42
CA PHE A 212 0.75 7.51 -15.71
C PHE A 212 2.23 7.67 -16.07
N ILE A 213 2.80 8.86 -15.84
CA ILE A 213 4.22 9.15 -16.07
C ILE A 213 5.09 8.27 -15.16
N ALA A 214 4.76 8.15 -13.87
CA ALA A 214 5.45 7.25 -12.93
C ALA A 214 5.44 5.80 -13.42
N LEU A 215 4.29 5.31 -13.90
CA LEU A 215 4.14 3.96 -14.40
C LEU A 215 5.04 3.70 -15.62
N VAL A 216 5.04 4.61 -16.60
CA VAL A 216 5.88 4.49 -17.80
C VAL A 216 7.36 4.52 -17.44
N ILE A 217 7.78 5.43 -16.56
CA ILE A 217 9.18 5.54 -16.12
C ILE A 217 9.60 4.30 -15.34
N ALA A 218 8.77 3.80 -14.42
CA ALA A 218 9.06 2.58 -13.67
C ALA A 218 9.24 1.39 -14.62
N ALA A 219 8.39 1.25 -15.64
CA ALA A 219 8.50 0.20 -16.65
C ALA A 219 9.79 0.33 -17.48
N LEU A 220 10.14 1.53 -17.92
CA LEU A 220 11.39 1.79 -18.65
C LEU A 220 12.63 1.52 -17.78
N CYS A 221 12.64 1.96 -16.53
CA CYS A 221 13.73 1.70 -15.60
C CYS A 221 13.90 0.21 -15.33
N MET A 222 12.80 -0.52 -15.13
CA MET A 222 12.85 -1.99 -14.98
C MET A 222 13.42 -2.67 -16.22
N TYR A 223 13.00 -2.25 -17.42
CA TYR A 223 13.54 -2.78 -18.67
C TYR A 223 15.05 -2.52 -18.79
N VAL A 224 15.51 -1.30 -18.45
CA VAL A 224 16.94 -0.95 -18.43
C VAL A 224 17.71 -1.77 -17.39
N PHE A 225 17.17 -1.94 -16.18
CA PHE A 225 17.80 -2.77 -15.16
C PHE A 225 17.90 -4.23 -15.57
N GLU A 226 16.87 -4.76 -16.21
CA GLU A 226 16.89 -6.13 -16.73
C GLU A 226 17.92 -6.30 -17.84
N LEU A 227 18.09 -5.30 -18.72
CA LEU A 227 19.19 -5.27 -19.69
C LEU A 227 20.57 -5.23 -19.00
N LEU A 228 20.75 -4.41 -17.96
CA LEU A 228 22.00 -4.32 -17.20
C LEU A 228 22.31 -5.61 -16.43
N ILE A 229 21.30 -6.28 -15.87
CA ILE A 229 21.46 -7.56 -15.18
C ILE A 229 21.85 -8.64 -16.19
N ASN A 230 21.15 -8.73 -17.33
CA ASN A 230 21.32 -9.81 -18.29
C ASN A 230 22.55 -9.63 -19.20
N LYS A 231 22.87 -8.39 -19.61
CA LYS A 231 24.02 -8.09 -20.49
C LYS A 231 25.29 -7.80 -19.69
N LEU A 232 25.20 -7.02 -18.60
CA LEU A 232 26.36 -6.61 -17.78
C LEU A 232 26.63 -7.54 -16.59
N LYS A 233 25.79 -8.57 -16.37
CA LYS A 233 25.92 -9.57 -15.27
C LYS A 233 25.99 -8.94 -13.87
N TRP A 234 25.38 -7.77 -13.67
CA TRP A 234 25.32 -7.10 -12.38
C TRP A 234 24.28 -7.76 -11.45
N LYS A 235 24.65 -8.92 -10.89
CA LYS A 235 23.79 -9.75 -10.02
C LYS A 235 23.34 -9.08 -8.72
N TRP A 236 23.94 -7.96 -8.34
CA TRP A 236 23.46 -7.19 -7.18
C TRP A 236 22.18 -6.43 -7.51
N LEU A 237 22.06 -5.90 -8.73
CA LEU A 237 20.91 -5.10 -9.15
C LEU A 237 19.62 -5.91 -9.22
N ASP A 238 19.72 -7.23 -9.40
CA ASP A 238 18.58 -8.16 -9.40
C ASP A 238 17.76 -8.09 -8.10
N SER A 239 18.42 -7.88 -6.96
CA SER A 239 17.75 -7.79 -5.67
C SER A 239 17.18 -6.39 -5.36
N PHE A 240 17.52 -5.37 -6.16
CA PHE A 240 17.16 -3.97 -5.90
C PHE A 240 16.44 -3.28 -7.07
N SER A 241 16.35 -3.92 -8.24
CA SER A 241 15.80 -3.34 -9.47
C SER A 241 14.40 -2.77 -9.26
N THR A 242 13.53 -3.53 -8.59
CA THR A 242 12.15 -3.11 -8.27
C THR A 242 12.07 -1.92 -7.31
N ALA A 243 12.96 -1.85 -6.31
CA ALA A 243 12.98 -0.71 -5.38
C ALA A 243 13.51 0.54 -6.07
N PHE A 244 14.59 0.40 -6.83
CA PHE A 244 15.19 1.52 -7.55
C PHE A 244 14.27 2.02 -8.67
N SER A 245 13.54 1.16 -9.37
CA SER A 245 12.60 1.60 -10.40
C SER A 245 11.46 2.40 -9.79
N MET A 246 10.96 1.98 -8.62
CA MET A 246 9.96 2.72 -7.86
C MET A 246 10.50 4.09 -7.43
N LEU A 247 11.71 4.15 -6.87
CA LEU A 247 12.32 5.40 -6.45
C LEU A 247 12.58 6.37 -7.60
N ILE A 248 13.10 5.88 -8.73
CA ILE A 248 13.38 6.72 -9.89
C ILE A 248 12.07 7.27 -10.44
N ALA A 249 11.02 6.45 -10.53
CA ALA A 249 9.70 6.92 -10.96
C ALA A 249 9.16 8.03 -10.04
N MET A 250 9.23 7.83 -8.71
CA MET A 250 8.81 8.86 -7.75
C MET A 250 9.67 10.13 -7.84
N ALA A 251 10.98 10.00 -7.98
CA ALA A 251 11.89 11.14 -8.10
C ALA A 251 11.64 11.95 -9.36
N VAL A 252 11.41 11.29 -10.50
CA VAL A 252 11.11 12.00 -11.75
C VAL A 252 9.77 12.72 -11.65
N VAL A 253 8.74 12.11 -11.06
CA VAL A 253 7.47 12.79 -10.82
C VAL A 253 7.63 13.98 -9.87
N ALA A 254 8.41 13.85 -8.80
CA ALA A 254 8.68 14.97 -7.90
C ALA A 254 9.39 16.14 -8.60
N VAL A 255 10.35 15.85 -9.49
CA VAL A 255 11.03 16.87 -10.29
C VAL A 255 10.07 17.54 -11.27
N ILE A 256 9.21 16.77 -11.94
CA ILE A 256 8.19 17.32 -12.86
C ILE A 256 7.21 18.21 -12.08
N SER A 257 6.76 17.77 -10.90
CA SER A 257 5.89 18.54 -10.03
C SER A 257 6.53 19.88 -9.61
N TYR A 258 7.81 19.86 -9.22
CA TYR A 258 8.55 21.08 -8.89
C TYR A 258 8.61 22.08 -10.06
N PHE A 259 8.91 21.60 -11.27
CA PHE A 259 8.94 22.46 -12.46
C PHE A 259 7.54 22.91 -12.91
N ALA A 260 6.51 22.12 -12.66
CA ALA A 260 5.12 22.51 -12.93
C ALA A 260 4.68 23.67 -12.03
N TYR A 261 5.11 23.66 -10.77
CA TYR A 261 4.89 24.76 -9.82
C TYR A 261 5.63 26.04 -10.22
N ASP A 262 6.92 25.93 -10.57
CA ASP A 262 7.76 27.07 -11.00
C ASP A 262 7.25 27.73 -12.29
N LYS A 263 6.66 26.94 -13.21
CA LYS A 263 6.11 27.43 -14.49
C LYS A 263 4.63 27.83 -14.42
N GLY A 264 3.99 27.76 -13.26
CA GLY A 264 2.59 28.15 -13.06
C GLY A 264 1.61 27.31 -13.88
N TRP A 265 1.91 26.04 -14.10
CA TRP A 265 1.00 25.13 -14.78
C TRP A 265 -0.27 24.90 -13.93
N PRO A 266 -1.43 24.61 -14.56
CA PRO A 266 -2.64 24.33 -13.81
C PRO A 266 -2.45 23.02 -13.03
N LEU A 267 -2.23 23.18 -11.72
CA LEU A 267 -2.24 22.11 -10.73
C LEU A 267 -3.58 22.17 -9.99
N VAL A 268 -4.08 21.03 -9.53
CA VAL A 268 -5.21 21.04 -8.60
C VAL A 268 -4.74 21.82 -7.36
N PRO A 269 -5.51 22.77 -6.80
CA PRO A 269 -5.09 23.47 -5.60
C PRO A 269 -5.01 22.43 -4.46
N GLU A 270 -3.80 22.03 -4.10
CA GLU A 270 -3.57 21.02 -3.08
C GLU A 270 -2.85 21.64 -1.87
N GLU A 271 -3.62 21.86 -0.80
CA GLU A 271 -3.13 22.00 0.58
C GLU A 271 -2.24 20.81 1.03
N THR A 272 -2.21 19.71 0.27
CA THR A 272 -1.53 18.46 0.63
C THR A 272 -0.02 18.47 0.37
N ALA A 273 0.48 19.30 -0.56
CA ALA A 273 1.91 19.40 -0.86
C ALA A 273 2.68 20.18 0.23
N GLU A 274 2.08 21.25 0.76
CA GLU A 274 2.64 22.02 1.87
C GLU A 274 2.60 21.23 3.18
N ALA A 275 1.55 20.43 3.41
CA ALA A 275 1.44 19.53 4.56
C ALA A 275 2.48 18.39 4.52
N ALA A 276 2.77 17.83 3.34
CA ALA A 276 3.80 16.80 3.19
C ALA A 276 5.22 17.36 3.37
N ALA A 277 5.50 18.57 2.87
CA ALA A 277 6.78 19.25 3.05
C ALA A 277 7.01 19.71 4.50
N ALA A 278 5.98 20.24 5.17
CA ALA A 278 6.04 20.65 6.57
C ALA A 278 6.19 19.47 7.54
N ALA A 279 5.62 18.30 7.23
CA ALA A 279 5.72 17.11 8.08
C ALA A 279 7.11 16.46 8.07
N VAL A 280 7.85 16.52 6.94
CA VAL A 280 9.25 16.07 6.88
C VAL A 280 10.16 16.98 7.72
N ALA A 281 9.88 18.29 7.73
CA ALA A 281 10.59 19.26 8.57
C ALA A 281 10.26 19.13 10.06
N ALA A 282 9.12 18.54 10.43
CA ALA A 282 8.74 18.30 11.83
C ALA A 282 9.38 17.04 12.46
N PHE A 283 10.05 16.20 11.65
CA PHE A 283 10.72 14.98 12.09
C PHE A 283 12.26 14.99 11.88
N MET A 284 12.84 16.11 11.42
CA MET A 284 14.27 16.43 11.54
C MET A 284 14.50 17.36 12.73
#